data_AF-A0A3D2F3S3-F1
#
_entry.id   AF-A0A3D2F3S3-F1
#
_cell.length_a   1.000
_cell.length_b   1.000
_cell.length_c   1.000
_cell.angle_alpha   90.00
_cell.angle_beta   90.00
_cell.angle_gamma   90.00
#
_symmetry.space_group_name_H-M   'P 1'
#
loop_
_entity.id
_entity.type
_entity.pdbx_description
1 polymer ?
#
loop_
_entity_poly.entity_id
_entity_poly.type
_entity_poly.pdbx_seq_one_letter_code
_entity_poly.pdbx_strand_id
1 'polypeptide(L)'
;MPEKPRKNQETLDFLESLKTRLQDQNPKNFGLYMKLYKGFGREKMDEAAAVASRKFPGQTQNSQAFRYFLGILRRSETPAIKEKSATVNQEILTKYKKMKAGLKKKMTPKIQKRASLRTRIMHKAAKEERRSGRR
;
A
#
# COMPACT_ATOMS: atom_id res chain seq x y z
N MET A 1 -31.88 -28.77 0.61
CA MET A 1 -31.96 -27.91 1.80
C MET A 1 -31.49 -26.52 1.40
N PRO A 2 -32.34 -25.47 1.41
CA PRO A 2 -31.81 -24.12 1.20
C PRO A 2 -30.99 -23.76 2.45
N GLU A 3 -29.68 -23.56 2.26
CA GLU A 3 -28.79 -23.11 3.33
C GLU A 3 -29.27 -21.74 3.82
N LYS A 4 -29.46 -21.59 5.14
CA LYS A 4 -29.80 -20.30 5.74
C LYS A 4 -28.73 -19.27 5.33
N PRO A 5 -29.09 -18.07 4.88
CA PRO A 5 -28.13 -17.06 4.46
C PRO A 5 -27.17 -16.78 5.63
N ARG A 6 -25.86 -16.91 5.36
CA ARG A 6 -24.83 -16.65 6.36
C ARG A 6 -24.89 -15.18 6.76
N LYS A 7 -24.64 -14.88 8.04
CA LYS A 7 -24.54 -13.51 8.52
C LYS A 7 -23.44 -12.77 7.72
N ASN A 8 -23.79 -11.63 7.12
CA ASN A 8 -22.94 -10.81 6.24
C ASN A 8 -22.66 -11.39 4.84
N GLN A 9 -23.46 -12.34 4.34
CA GLN A 9 -23.28 -12.89 2.99
C GLN A 9 -23.28 -11.77 1.92
N GLU A 10 -24.21 -10.81 2.01
CA GLU A 10 -24.27 -9.66 1.10
C GLU A 10 -22.97 -8.83 1.06
N THR A 11 -22.30 -8.68 2.21
CA THR A 11 -21.03 -7.96 2.28
C THR A 11 -19.91 -8.77 1.63
N LEU A 12 -19.89 -10.07 1.85
CA LEU A 12 -18.88 -10.95 1.25
C LEU A 12 -19.04 -11.00 -0.27
N ASP A 13 -20.27 -11.16 -0.75
CA ASP A 13 -20.61 -11.18 -2.17
C ASP A 13 -20.24 -9.84 -2.83
N PHE A 14 -20.49 -8.72 -2.15
CA PHE A 14 -20.09 -7.40 -2.63
C PHE A 14 -18.56 -7.28 -2.76
N LEU A 15 -17.81 -7.72 -1.75
CA LEU A 15 -16.35 -7.63 -1.78
C LEU A 15 -15.73 -8.56 -2.81
N GLU A 16 -16.33 -9.74 -3.01
CA GLU A 16 -15.94 -10.66 -4.07
C GLU A 16 -16.20 -10.02 -5.44
N SER A 17 -17.38 -9.41 -5.64
CA SER A 17 -17.71 -8.70 -6.89
C SER A 17 -16.71 -7.57 -7.21
N LEU A 18 -16.28 -6.83 -6.18
CA LEU A 18 -15.29 -5.76 -6.30
C LEU A 18 -13.91 -6.29 -6.67
N LYS A 19 -13.50 -7.40 -6.04
CA LYS A 19 -12.22 -8.06 -6.32
C LYS A 19 -12.17 -8.52 -7.78
N THR A 20 -13.26 -9.10 -8.28
CA THR A 20 -13.38 -9.53 -9.69
C THR A 20 -13.37 -8.33 -10.64
N ARG A 21 -14.13 -7.27 -10.32
CA ARG A 21 -14.21 -6.03 -11.13
C ARG A 21 -12.87 -5.30 -11.21
N LEU A 22 -12.08 -5.33 -10.14
CA LEU A 22 -10.74 -4.75 -10.07
C LEU A 22 -9.64 -5.71 -10.54
N GLN A 23 -10.01 -6.93 -10.95
CA GLN A 23 -9.13 -8.00 -11.40
C GLN A 23 -7.99 -8.29 -10.40
N ASP A 24 -8.28 -8.16 -9.11
CA ASP A 24 -7.29 -8.43 -8.05
C ASP A 24 -7.18 -9.93 -7.79
N GLN A 25 -6.12 -10.53 -8.31
CA GLN A 25 -5.85 -11.96 -8.13
C GLN A 25 -5.23 -12.30 -6.77
N ASN A 26 -4.85 -11.31 -5.95
CA ASN A 26 -4.16 -11.60 -4.70
C ASN A 26 -5.14 -12.03 -3.59
N PRO A 27 -5.08 -13.29 -3.11
CA PRO A 27 -5.97 -13.78 -2.06
C PRO A 27 -5.74 -13.07 -0.72
N LYS A 28 -4.54 -12.54 -0.47
CA LYS A 28 -4.20 -11.85 0.79
C LYS A 28 -4.89 -10.49 0.93
N ASN A 29 -5.41 -9.92 -0.17
CA ASN A 29 -6.03 -8.60 -0.16
C ASN A 29 -7.45 -8.62 0.41
N PHE A 30 -8.09 -9.78 0.59
CA PHE A 30 -9.47 -9.83 1.10
C PHE A 30 -9.63 -9.15 2.47
N GLY A 31 -8.63 -9.32 3.36
CA GLY A 31 -8.60 -8.62 4.65
C GLY A 31 -8.49 -7.10 4.53
N LEU A 32 -7.88 -6.58 3.46
CA LEU A 32 -7.83 -5.15 3.16
C LEU A 32 -9.20 -4.66 2.68
N TYR A 33 -9.88 -5.38 1.78
CA TYR A 33 -11.23 -5.05 1.33
C TYR A 33 -12.23 -4.96 2.50
N MET A 34 -12.16 -5.90 3.45
CA MET A 34 -12.98 -5.84 4.67
C MET A 34 -12.70 -4.58 5.52
N LYS A 35 -11.44 -4.15 5.64
CA LYS A 35 -11.06 -2.92 6.35
C LYS A 35 -11.57 -1.67 5.63
N LEU A 36 -11.44 -1.64 4.31
CA LEU A 36 -11.94 -0.54 3.48
C LEU A 36 -13.46 -0.44 3.56
N TYR A 37 -14.17 -1.56 3.54
CA TYR A 37 -15.64 -1.58 3.68
C TYR A 37 -16.08 -1.01 5.03
N LYS A 38 -15.43 -1.39 6.13
CA LYS A 38 -15.71 -0.83 7.45
C LYS A 38 -15.39 0.66 7.55
N GLY A 39 -14.42 1.16 6.79
CA GLY A 39 -14.01 2.56 6.83
C GLY A 39 -14.84 3.48 5.92
N PHE A 40 -15.10 3.05 4.69
CA PHE A 40 -15.69 3.88 3.64
C PHE A 40 -17.14 3.53 3.30
N GLY A 41 -17.60 2.33 3.67
CA GLY A 41 -18.92 1.83 3.32
C GLY A 41 -19.03 1.30 1.88
N ARG A 42 -20.19 0.75 1.54
CA ARG A 42 -20.48 0.12 0.24
C ARG A 42 -20.42 1.12 -0.91
N GLU A 43 -21.13 2.24 -0.79
CA GLU A 43 -21.33 3.21 -1.87
C GLU A 43 -20.01 3.79 -2.36
N LYS A 44 -19.17 4.30 -1.45
CA LYS A 44 -17.87 4.89 -1.81
C LYS A 44 -16.91 3.89 -2.42
N MET A 45 -16.96 2.62 -2.00
CA MET A 45 -16.15 1.57 -2.61
C MET A 45 -16.63 1.28 -4.04
N ASP A 46 -17.94 1.23 -4.27
CA ASP A 46 -18.48 0.98 -5.61
C ASP A 46 -18.20 2.15 -6.56
N GLU A 47 -18.36 3.40 -6.11
CA GLU A 47 -17.98 4.59 -6.89
C GLU A 47 -16.49 4.58 -7.27
N ALA A 48 -15.61 4.33 -6.29
CA ALA A 48 -14.18 4.29 -6.54
C ALA A 48 -13.80 3.16 -7.50
N ALA A 49 -14.46 2.00 -7.40
CA ALA A 49 -14.23 0.88 -8.30
C ALA A 49 -14.75 1.17 -9.71
N ALA A 50 -15.93 1.78 -9.85
CA ALA A 50 -16.47 2.18 -11.14
C ALA A 50 -15.55 3.17 -11.86
N VAL A 51 -15.02 4.17 -11.15
CA VAL A 51 -14.05 5.13 -11.69
C VAL A 51 -12.75 4.43 -12.10
N ALA A 52 -12.25 3.51 -11.28
CA ALA A 52 -11.04 2.75 -11.59
C ALA A 52 -11.20 1.84 -12.81
N SER A 53 -12.33 1.12 -12.91
CA SER A 53 -12.63 0.23 -14.02
C SER A 53 -12.88 0.98 -15.34
N ARG A 54 -13.49 2.17 -15.30
CA ARG A 54 -13.64 3.04 -16.49
C ARG A 54 -12.30 3.52 -17.02
N LYS A 55 -11.37 3.85 -16.11
CA LYS A 55 -10.06 4.39 -16.49
C LYS A 55 -9.11 3.31 -17.01
N PHE A 56 -9.24 2.08 -16.52
CA PHE A 56 -8.37 0.96 -16.87
C PHE A 56 -9.21 -0.25 -17.30
N PRO A 57 -9.87 -0.19 -18.48
CA PRO A 57 -10.65 -1.32 -18.97
C PRO A 57 -9.71 -2.49 -19.33
N GLY A 58 -10.01 -3.69 -18.83
CA GLY A 58 -9.39 -4.95 -19.26
C GLY A 58 -7.92 -5.18 -18.86
N GLN A 59 -7.32 -4.37 -17.98
CA GLN A 59 -5.93 -4.56 -17.56
C GLN A 59 -5.75 -5.61 -16.45
N THR A 60 -5.30 -6.80 -16.86
CA THR A 60 -5.04 -7.96 -15.98
C THR A 60 -3.63 -8.03 -15.38
N GLN A 61 -2.64 -7.28 -15.90
CA GLN A 61 -1.27 -7.37 -15.39
C GLN A 61 -0.94 -6.29 -14.35
N ASN A 62 -0.80 -6.72 -13.09
CA ASN A 62 -0.30 -5.94 -11.95
C ASN A 62 -1.14 -4.71 -11.50
N SER A 63 -2.47 -4.86 -11.53
CA SER A 63 -3.42 -4.18 -10.62
C SER A 63 -3.41 -2.63 -10.64
N GLN A 64 -3.17 -2.00 -11.79
CA GLN A 64 -3.24 -0.53 -11.89
C GLN A 64 -4.63 0.00 -11.50
N ALA A 65 -5.70 -0.69 -11.89
CA ALA A 65 -7.06 -0.41 -11.45
C ALA A 65 -7.19 -0.45 -9.92
N PHE A 66 -6.68 -1.50 -9.28
CA PHE A 66 -6.68 -1.63 -7.81
C PHE A 66 -5.87 -0.53 -7.12
N ARG A 67 -4.67 -0.20 -7.61
CA ARG A 67 -3.86 0.90 -7.06
C ARG A 67 -4.55 2.25 -7.21
N TYR A 68 -5.21 2.47 -8.34
CA TYR A 68 -5.98 3.69 -8.59
C TYR A 68 -7.21 3.78 -7.69
N PHE A 69 -7.93 2.67 -7.52
CA PHE A 69 -9.01 2.52 -6.55
C PHE A 69 -8.58 2.88 -5.13
N LEU A 70 -7.45 2.33 -4.65
CA LEU A 70 -6.88 2.70 -3.36
C LEU A 70 -6.51 4.19 -3.28
N GLY A 71 -6.01 4.76 -4.38
CA GLY A 71 -5.71 6.19 -4.49
C GLY A 71 -6.95 7.09 -4.38
N ILE A 72 -8.07 6.68 -4.98
CA ILE A 72 -9.35 7.38 -4.89
C ILE A 72 -9.85 7.36 -3.44
N LEU A 73 -9.88 6.18 -2.82
CA LEU A 73 -10.32 6.03 -1.44
C LEU A 73 -9.44 6.81 -0.45
N ARG A 74 -8.13 6.86 -0.69
CA ARG A 74 -7.21 7.67 0.11
C ARG A 74 -7.50 9.18 0.00
N ARG A 75 -7.92 9.65 -1.17
CA ARG A 75 -8.29 11.07 -1.38
C ARG A 75 -9.63 11.40 -0.73
N SER A 76 -10.56 10.45 -0.69
CA SER A 76 -11.86 10.59 -0.04
C SER A 76 -11.84 10.29 1.48
N GLU A 77 -10.65 10.16 2.08
CA GLU A 77 -10.49 9.95 3.52
C GLU A 77 -11.23 11.02 4.33
N THR A 78 -12.22 10.55 5.09
CA THR A 78 -12.89 11.31 6.14
C THR A 78 -11.88 11.69 7.24
N PRO A 79 -12.05 12.84 7.93
CA PRO A 79 -11.10 13.34 8.92
C PRO A 79 -10.69 12.30 9.99
N ALA A 80 -11.63 11.47 10.46
CA ALA A 80 -11.35 10.39 11.42
C ALA A 80 -10.38 9.30 10.92
N ILE A 81 -10.32 9.06 9.61
CA ILE A 81 -9.39 8.08 9.00
C ILE A 81 -8.02 8.73 8.80
N LYS A 82 -7.97 10.02 8.45
CA LYS A 82 -6.72 10.79 8.34
C LYS A 82 -5.97 10.86 9.66
N GLU A 83 -6.67 11.06 10.78
CA GLU A 83 -6.05 11.09 12.11
C GLU A 83 -5.46 9.73 12.50
N LYS A 84 -6.20 8.64 12.23
CA LYS A 84 -5.72 7.27 12.47
C LYS A 84 -4.55 6.89 11.57
N SER A 85 -4.54 7.31 10.30
CA SER A 85 -3.43 7.03 9.39
C SER A 85 -2.20 7.89 9.73
N ALA A 86 -2.39 9.15 10.15
CA ALA A 86 -1.32 10.03 10.60
C ALA A 86 -0.62 9.52 11.86
N THR A 87 -1.38 9.05 12.85
CA THR A 87 -0.86 8.45 14.09
C THR A 87 -0.07 7.17 13.80
N VAL A 88 -0.61 6.25 13.00
CA VAL A 88 0.12 5.04 12.58
C VAL A 88 1.43 5.37 11.85
N ASN A 89 1.41 6.38 10.96
CA ASN A 89 2.62 6.82 10.28
C ASN A 89 3.66 7.41 11.25
N GLN A 90 3.22 8.20 12.24
CA GLN A 90 4.10 8.73 13.28
C GLN A 90 4.72 7.62 14.14
N GLU A 91 3.95 6.60 14.50
CA GLU A 91 4.42 5.42 15.26
C GLU A 91 5.47 4.62 14.49
N ILE A 92 5.24 4.38 13.19
CA ILE A 92 6.21 3.71 12.31
C ILE A 92 7.51 4.53 12.24
N LEU A 93 7.39 5.85 12.10
CA LEU A 93 8.53 6.76 12.01
C LEU A 93 9.33 6.82 13.31
N THR A 94 8.65 6.81 14.47
CA THR A 94 9.30 6.73 15.78
C THR A 94 9.96 5.38 16.01
N LYS A 95 9.33 4.26 15.63
CA LYS A 95 9.93 2.93 15.70
C LYS A 95 11.19 2.83 14.84
N TYR A 96 11.13 3.36 13.62
CA TYR A 96 12.30 3.45 12.74
C TYR A 96 13.42 4.30 13.35
N LYS A 97 13.10 5.48 13.89
CA LYS A 97 14.08 6.35 14.57
C LYS A 97 14.75 5.64 15.77
N LYS A 98 13.97 4.94 16.60
CA LYS A 98 14.48 4.16 17.75
C LYS A 98 15.41 3.03 17.28
N MET A 99 14.99 2.26 16.27
CA MET A 99 15.81 1.18 15.69
C MET A 99 17.13 1.72 15.13
N LYS A 100 17.09 2.83 14.37
CA LYS A 100 18.27 3.50 13.82
C LYS A 100 19.21 3.98 14.92
N ALA A 101 18.68 4.53 16.02
CA ALA A 101 19.48 4.96 17.16
C ALA A 101 20.16 3.77 17.86
N GLY A 102 19.45 2.65 18.06
CA GLY A 102 20.03 1.42 18.61
C GLY A 102 21.14 0.83 17.75
N LEU A 103 20.95 0.81 16.42
CA LEU A 103 21.99 0.41 15.46
C LEU A 103 23.20 1.33 15.51
N LYS A 104 23.00 2.65 15.60
CA LYS A 104 24.08 3.64 15.71
C LYS A 104 24.92 3.44 16.97
N LYS A 105 24.29 3.12 18.11
CA LYS A 105 24.98 2.80 19.37
C LYS A 105 25.83 1.53 19.29
N LYS A 106 25.40 0.54 18.49
CA LYS A 106 26.14 -0.72 18.26
C LYS A 106 27.24 -0.61 17.20
N MET A 107 27.28 0.47 16.41
CA MET A 107 28.33 0.70 15.43
C MET A 107 29.57 1.31 16.08
N THR A 108 30.67 0.56 16.10
CA THR A 108 31.98 1.08 16.49
C THR A 108 32.51 2.10 15.46
N PRO A 109 33.42 3.02 15.84
CA PRO A 109 33.98 4.03 14.93
C PRO A 109 34.61 3.45 13.65
N LYS A 110 35.24 2.26 13.75
CA LYS A 110 35.79 1.53 12.58
C LYS A 110 34.68 1.11 11.60
N ILE A 111 33.54 0.62 12.10
CA ILE A 111 32.41 0.19 11.27
C ILE A 111 31.72 1.41 10.64
N GLN A 112 31.60 2.53 11.36
CA GLN A 112 31.05 3.77 10.80
C GLN A 112 31.90 4.32 9.65
N LYS A 113 33.23 4.35 9.79
CA LYS A 113 34.15 4.76 8.71
C LYS A 113 34.01 3.88 7.47
N ARG A 114 33.95 2.55 7.64
CA ARG A 114 33.77 1.60 6.53
C ARG A 114 32.41 1.76 5.84
N ALA A 115 31.32 1.96 6.60
CA ALA A 115 29.99 2.16 6.03
C ALA A 115 29.89 3.48 5.24
N SER A 116 30.48 4.57 5.76
CA SER A 116 30.56 5.85 5.05
C SER A 116 31.32 5.73 3.73
N LEU A 117 32.50 5.08 3.76
CA LEU A 117 33.31 4.83 2.57
C LEU A 117 32.53 4.02 1.52
N ARG A 118 31.88 2.93 1.93
CA ARG A 118 31.06 2.08 1.03
C ARG A 118 29.92 2.86 0.41
N THR A 119 29.25 3.71 1.19
CA THR A 119 28.14 4.55 0.70
C THR A 119 28.64 5.54 -0.35
N ARG A 120 29.81 6.14 -0.14
CA ARG A 120 30.43 7.08 -1.09
C ARG A 120 30.83 6.39 -2.40
N ILE A 121 31.38 5.18 -2.33
CA ILE A 121 31.71 4.36 -3.51
C ILE A 121 30.43 4.03 -4.29
N MET A 122 29.39 3.53 -3.61
CA MET A 122 28.10 3.21 -4.26
C MET A 122 27.47 4.43 -4.92
N HIS A 123 27.50 5.59 -4.27
CA HIS A 123 26.99 6.83 -4.85
C HIS A 123 27.77 7.28 -6.09
N LYS A 124 29.10 7.06 -6.11
CA LYS A 124 29.94 7.35 -7.27
C LYS A 124 29.61 6.41 -8.43
N ALA A 125 29.54 5.11 -8.16
CA ALA A 125 29.16 4.09 -9.15
C ALA A 125 27.77 4.36 -9.75
N ALA A 126 26.75 4.62 -8.92
CA ALA A 126 25.41 4.95 -9.39
C ALA A 126 25.35 6.25 -10.22
N LYS A 127 26.24 7.23 -9.94
CA LYS A 127 26.34 8.46 -10.74
C LYS A 127 27.00 8.21 -12.08
N GLU A 128 27.98 7.31 -12.15
CA GLU A 128 28.60 6.86 -13.39
C GLU A 128 27.62 6.05 -14.25
N GLU A 129 26.88 5.09 -13.67
CA GLU A 129 25.86 4.31 -14.39
C GLU A 129 24.77 5.20 -15.03
N ARG A 130 24.31 6.24 -14.32
CA ARG A 130 23.34 7.20 -14.87
C ARG A 130 23.92 8.05 -16.01
N ARG A 131 25.24 8.25 -16.03
CA ARG A 131 25.94 9.00 -17.08
C ARG A 131 26.24 8.11 -18.28
N SER A 132 26.60 6.85 -18.06
CA SER A 132 26.89 5.89 -19.13
C SER A 132 25.63 5.34 -19.79
N GLY A 133 24.53 5.14 -19.06
CA GLY A 133 23.23 4.73 -19.61
C GLY A 133 22.41 5.83 -20.29
N ARG A 134 23.01 7.02 -20.48
CA ARG A 134 22.44 8.15 -21.26
C ARG A 134 23.07 8.29 -22.66
N ARG A 135 23.91 7.33 -23.06
CA ARG A 135 24.45 7.21 -24.42
C ARG A 135 23.67 6.13 -25.17
#